data_AF-A0A352B4A4-F1
#
_entry.id   AF-A0A352B4A4-F1
#
_cell.length_a   1.000
_cell.length_b   1.000
_cell.length_c   1.000
_cell.angle_alpha   90.00
_cell.angle_beta   90.00
_cell.angle_gamma   90.00
#
_symmetry.space_group_name_H-M   'P 1'
#
loop_
_entity.id
_entity.type
_entity.pdbx_description
1 polymer ?
#
loop_
_entity_poly.entity_id
_entity_poly.type
_entity_poly.pdbx_seq_one_letter_code
_entity_poly.pdbx_strand_id
1 'polypeptide(L)'
;AAIAARLTDFYRAAYPRLKATRQNEIETAIQRVQEIYAYTRFPAMRVDWRTYPDNIGHLYAPGCFRCHDGRHVDPFGDPIRRDCTLCHD
;
A
#
# COMPACT_ATOMS: atom_id res chain seq x y z
N ALA A 1 -2.45 -20.49 -4.26
CA ALA A 1 -3.21 -21.53 -3.53
C ALA A 1 -3.47 -21.18 -2.06
N ALA A 2 -2.46 -20.81 -1.26
CA ALA A 2 -2.63 -20.61 0.19
C ALA A 2 -3.61 -19.48 0.59
N ILE A 3 -3.62 -18.35 -0.12
CA ILE A 3 -4.52 -17.20 0.18
C ILE A 3 -5.99 -17.63 0.08
N ALA A 4 -6.38 -18.25 -1.03
CA ALA A 4 -7.76 -18.68 -1.26
C ALA A 4 -8.24 -19.69 -0.21
N ALA A 5 -7.42 -20.72 0.08
CA ALA A 5 -7.77 -21.71 1.09
C ALA A 5 -7.98 -21.06 2.47
N ARG A 6 -7.04 -20.21 2.91
CA ARG A 6 -7.11 -19.57 4.23
C ARG A 6 -8.31 -18.64 4.38
N LEU A 7 -8.61 -17.82 3.36
CA LEU A 7 -9.74 -16.90 3.43
C LEU A 7 -11.09 -17.64 3.33
N THR A 8 -11.20 -18.64 2.47
CA THR A 8 -12.40 -19.48 2.39
C THR A 8 -12.67 -20.20 3.72
N ASP A 9 -11.63 -20.80 4.31
CA ASP A 9 -11.74 -21.48 5.60
C ASP A 9 -12.12 -20.52 6.73
N PHE A 10 -11.56 -19.31 6.73
CA PHE A 10 -11.91 -18.25 7.68
C PHE A 10 -13.39 -17.87 7.60
N TYR A 11 -13.91 -17.58 6.41
CA TYR A 11 -15.33 -17.23 6.25
C TYR A 11 -16.25 -18.40 6.56
N ARG A 12 -15.85 -19.63 6.24
CA ARG A 12 -16.62 -20.84 6.60
C ARG A 12 -16.71 -21.02 8.12
N ALA A 13 -15.63 -20.80 8.85
CA ALA A 13 -15.57 -21.01 10.30
C ALA A 13 -16.16 -19.85 11.11
N ALA A 14 -15.79 -18.61 10.78
CA ALA A 14 -16.14 -17.43 11.58
C ALA A 14 -17.47 -16.79 11.16
N TYR A 15 -17.86 -16.90 9.87
CA TYR A 15 -19.02 -16.21 9.31
C TYR A 15 -19.85 -17.09 8.36
N PRO A 16 -20.36 -18.25 8.81
CA PRO A 16 -21.02 -19.23 7.94
C PRO A 16 -22.25 -18.66 7.21
N ARG A 17 -23.02 -17.78 7.87
CA ARG A 17 -24.17 -17.10 7.23
C ARG A 17 -23.71 -16.17 6.11
N LEU A 18 -22.65 -15.40 6.33
CA LEU A 18 -22.08 -14.50 5.32
C LEU A 18 -21.48 -15.29 4.16
N LYS A 19 -20.79 -16.40 4.44
CA LYS A 19 -20.30 -17.31 3.40
C LYS A 19 -21.45 -17.79 2.52
N ALA A 20 -22.58 -18.15 3.11
CA ALA A 20 -23.73 -18.68 2.38
C ALA A 20 -24.45 -17.59 1.57
N THR A 21 -24.61 -16.39 2.11
CA THR A 21 -25.39 -15.32 1.45
C THR A 21 -24.56 -14.43 0.52
N ARG A 22 -23.23 -14.41 0.68
CA ARG A 22 -22.30 -13.52 -0.06
C ARG A 22 -21.12 -14.26 -0.69
N GLN A 23 -21.34 -15.50 -1.12
CA GLN A 23 -20.27 -16.34 -1.65
C GLN A 23 -19.54 -15.70 -2.83
N ASN A 24 -20.28 -15.13 -3.79
CA ASN A 24 -19.69 -14.53 -4.99
C ASN A 24 -18.83 -13.30 -4.66
N GLU A 25 -19.27 -12.45 -3.73
CA GLU A 25 -18.47 -11.28 -3.32
C GLU A 25 -17.20 -11.73 -2.58
N ILE A 26 -17.29 -12.76 -1.73
CA ILE A 26 -16.12 -13.32 -1.04
C ILE A 26 -15.13 -13.92 -2.04
N GLU A 27 -15.60 -14.70 -3.01
CA GLU A 27 -14.74 -15.27 -4.05
C GLU A 27 -14.07 -14.18 -4.90
N THR A 28 -14.81 -13.13 -5.24
CA THR A 28 -14.28 -11.96 -5.97
C THR A 28 -13.21 -11.25 -5.13
N ALA A 29 -13.46 -11.02 -3.84
CA ALA A 29 -12.50 -10.41 -2.93
C ALA A 29 -11.22 -11.26 -2.80
N ILE A 30 -11.36 -12.58 -2.68
CA ILE A 30 -10.23 -13.52 -2.63
C ILE A 30 -9.36 -13.40 -3.88
N GLN A 31 -9.98 -13.38 -5.08
CA GLN A 31 -9.25 -13.21 -6.33
C GLN A 31 -8.49 -11.88 -6.35
N ARG A 32 -9.12 -10.77 -5.96
CA ARG A 32 -8.45 -9.47 -5.88
C ARG A 32 -7.29 -9.45 -4.90
N VAL A 33 -7.40 -10.10 -3.74
CA VAL A 33 -6.29 -10.21 -2.79
C VAL A 33 -5.12 -11.00 -3.41
N GLN A 34 -5.40 -12.06 -4.16
CA GLN A 34 -4.35 -12.83 -4.84
C GLN A 34 -3.65 -12.00 -5.92
N GLU A 35 -4.39 -11.20 -6.70
CA GLU A 35 -3.85 -10.27 -7.68
C GLU A 35 -2.95 -9.22 -7.00
N ILE A 36 -3.46 -8.55 -5.97
CA ILE A 36 -2.70 -7.55 -5.20
C ILE A 36 -1.40 -8.15 -4.65
N TYR A 37 -1.46 -9.37 -4.11
CA TYR A 37 -0.26 -10.05 -3.62
C TYR A 37 0.79 -10.26 -4.73
N ALA A 38 0.35 -10.64 -5.94
CA ALA A 38 1.25 -10.81 -7.08
C ALA A 38 1.91 -9.49 -7.52
N TYR A 39 1.23 -8.35 -7.38
CA TYR A 39 1.77 -7.02 -7.71
C TYR A 39 2.62 -6.39 -6.61
N THR A 40 2.44 -6.80 -5.35
CA THR A 40 3.08 -6.15 -4.18
C THR A 40 4.16 -6.97 -3.53
N ARG A 41 4.39 -8.21 -3.99
CA ARG A 41 5.42 -9.12 -3.44
C ARG A 41 6.40 -9.54 -4.53
N PHE A 42 7.67 -9.20 -4.33
CA PHE A 42 8.78 -9.57 -5.21
C PHE A 42 9.84 -10.36 -4.42
N PRO A 43 9.68 -11.70 -4.30
CA PRO A 43 10.54 -12.51 -3.43
C PRO A 43 12.03 -12.44 -3.78
N ALA A 44 12.37 -12.46 -5.08
CA ALA A 44 13.75 -12.41 -5.54
C ALA A 44 14.45 -11.10 -5.14
N MET A 45 13.71 -9.98 -5.16
CA MET A 45 14.21 -8.66 -4.75
C MET A 45 14.11 -8.44 -3.23
N ARG A 46 13.54 -9.41 -2.48
CA ARG A 46 13.20 -9.27 -1.05
C ARG A 46 12.32 -8.05 -0.76
N VAL A 47 11.48 -7.67 -1.73
CA VAL A 47 10.55 -6.54 -1.61
C VAL A 47 9.14 -7.06 -1.34
N ASP A 48 8.47 -6.41 -0.39
CA ASP A 48 7.06 -6.56 -0.08
C ASP A 48 6.42 -5.21 0.23
N TRP A 49 5.10 -5.20 0.45
CA TRP A 49 4.32 -4.01 0.79
C TRP A 49 4.75 -3.27 2.05
N ARG A 50 5.67 -3.82 2.86
CA ARG A 50 6.25 -3.19 4.06
C ARG A 50 7.68 -2.70 3.84
N THR A 51 8.30 -3.03 2.70
CA THR A 51 9.73 -2.82 2.49
C THR A 51 10.09 -1.35 2.30
N TYR A 52 9.23 -0.58 1.64
CA TYR A 52 9.45 0.84 1.41
C TYR A 52 8.50 1.69 2.26
N PRO A 53 8.98 2.81 2.85
CA PRO A 53 8.14 3.69 3.63
C PRO A 53 7.08 4.35 2.74
N ASP A 54 5.88 4.48 3.27
CA ASP A 54 4.85 5.33 2.68
C ASP A 54 5.27 6.80 2.87
N ASN A 55 5.42 7.51 1.75
CA ASN A 55 5.84 8.91 1.72
C ASN A 55 4.67 9.87 1.50
N ILE A 56 3.42 9.41 1.63
CA ILE A 56 2.22 10.25 1.46
C ILE A 56 2.10 11.37 2.52
N GLY A 57 2.89 11.30 3.60
CA GLY A 57 2.97 12.34 4.62
C GLY A 57 4.30 12.28 5.39
N HIS A 58 4.46 13.22 6.33
CA HIS A 58 5.71 13.37 7.09
C HIS A 58 5.64 12.83 8.54
N LEU A 59 4.58 12.09 8.90
CA LEU A 59 4.37 11.59 10.26
C LEU A 59 5.22 10.35 10.57
N TYR A 60 5.29 9.41 9.62
CA TYR A 60 5.97 8.12 9.79
C TYR A 60 7.21 7.96 8.89
N ALA A 61 7.41 8.88 7.94
CA ALA A 61 8.54 8.91 7.02
C ALA A 61 8.87 10.39 6.69
N PRO A 62 10.02 10.71 6.09
CA PRO A 62 10.33 12.08 5.66
C PRO A 62 9.33 12.65 4.64
N GLY A 63 8.60 11.80 3.90
CA GLY A 63 7.57 12.23 2.96
C GLY A 63 8.12 13.16 1.88
N CYS A 64 7.41 14.26 1.62
CA CYS A 64 7.83 15.32 0.71
C CYS A 64 9.15 15.97 1.15
N PHE A 65 9.41 16.06 2.46
CA PHE A 65 10.63 16.70 2.97
C PHE A 65 11.91 15.96 2.60
N ARG A 66 11.85 14.72 2.09
CA ARG A 66 13.03 14.03 1.53
C ARG A 66 13.70 14.84 0.40
N CYS A 67 12.92 15.54 -0.41
CA CYS A 67 13.43 16.35 -1.53
C CYS A 67 13.34 17.85 -1.23
N HIS A 68 12.34 18.25 -0.44
CA HIS A 68 12.10 19.64 -0.10
C HIS A 68 12.93 20.10 1.10
N ASP A 69 14.02 19.40 1.45
CA ASP A 69 14.87 19.68 2.63
C ASP A 69 15.77 20.93 2.47
N GLY A 70 15.70 21.61 1.32
CA GLY A 70 16.49 22.80 1.03
C GLY A 70 17.92 22.50 0.60
N ARG A 71 18.30 21.22 0.51
CA ARG A 71 19.62 20.80 0.01
C ARG A 71 19.64 20.53 -1.49
N HIS A 72 18.46 20.28 -2.06
CA HIS A 72 18.28 20.09 -3.49
C HIS A 72 18.07 21.46 -4.13
N VAL A 73 19.14 22.01 -4.71
CA VAL A 73 19.17 23.32 -5.35
C VAL A 73 19.46 23.20 -6.84
N ASP A 74 18.97 24.16 -7.62
CA ASP A 74 19.31 24.29 -9.03
C ASP A 74 20.71 24.93 -9.21
N PRO A 75 21.22 25.08 -10.45
CA PRO A 75 22.53 25.71 -10.70
C PRO A 75 22.65 27.18 -10.27
N PHE A 76 21.53 27.86 -10.03
CA PHE A 76 21.48 29.25 -9.57
C PHE A 76 21.36 29.35 -8.04
N GLY A 77 21.15 28.22 -7.35
CA GLY A 77 21.07 28.13 -5.90
C GLY A 77 19.65 28.10 -5.35
N ASP A 78 18.62 28.01 -6.20
CA ASP A 78 17.23 27.99 -5.76
C ASP A 78 16.81 26.58 -5.29
N PRO A 79 16.33 26.42 -4.04
CA PRO A 79 15.94 25.11 -3.53
C PRO A 79 14.55 24.68 -4.03
N ILE A 80 14.28 23.36 -3.97
CA ILE A 80 12.91 22.85 -4.13
C ILE A 80 12.01 23.45 -3.03
N ARG A 81 11.01 24.24 -3.43
CA ARG A 81 10.10 24.99 -2.54
C ARG A 81 9.37 24.10 -1.54
N ARG A 82 9.31 24.46 -0.25
CA ARG A 82 8.70 23.65 0.83
C ARG A 82 7.35 24.20 1.33
N ASP A 83 6.68 25.07 0.58
CA ASP A 83 5.46 25.70 1.07
C ASP A 83 4.33 24.68 1.24
N CYS A 84 3.67 24.69 2.40
CA CYS A 84 2.57 23.76 2.71
C CYS A 84 1.42 23.87 1.71
N THR A 85 1.22 25.07 1.17
CA THR A 85 0.17 25.40 0.20
C THR A 85 0.42 24.82 -1.20
N LEU A 86 1.56 24.17 -1.44
CA LEU A 86 1.78 23.44 -2.69
C LEU A 86 0.92 22.17 -2.79
N CYS A 87 0.47 21.63 -1.65
CA CYS A 87 -0.29 20.38 -1.60
C CYS A 87 -1.49 20.39 -0.64
N HIS A 88 -1.63 21.43 0.19
CA HIS A 88 -2.72 21.57 1.14
C HIS A 88 -3.43 22.91 0.94
N ASP A 89 -4.76 22.86 0.81
CA ASP A 89 -5.65 24.03 0.77
C ASP A 89 -6.19 24.35 2.17
#